data_AF-A0A7R9PST2-F1
#
_entry.id   AF-A0A7R9PST2-F1
#
_cell.length_a   1.000
_cell.length_b   1.000
_cell.length_c   1.000
_cell.angle_alpha   90.00
_cell.angle_beta   90.00
_cell.angle_gamma   90.00
#
_symmetry.space_group_name_H-M   'P 1'
#
loop_
_entity.id
_entity.type
_entity.pdbx_description
1 polymer ?
#
loop_
_entity_poly.entity_id
_entity_poly.type
_entity_poly.pdbx_seq_one_letter_code
_entity_poly.pdbx_strand_id
1 'polypeptide(L)'
;QLLLVRTSCPRYHQERQNVLNSSQVQQILTENKAEELYKFLQEQTGLEYKDPDDVQSLYSTLKAEEDFNLSLPEWTRGVYPDQLVPLTVFSYVLNAYNTQLQKLKA
;
A
#
# COMPACT_ATOMS: atom_id res chain seq x y z
N GLN A 1 3.01 -13.54 16.90
CA GLN A 1 4.38 -13.84 16.47
C GLN A 1 4.51 -13.52 15.00
N LEU A 2 5.18 -12.42 14.65
CA LEU A 2 5.47 -12.06 13.26
C LEU A 2 6.69 -12.88 12.82
N LEU A 3 6.46 -13.93 12.04
CA LEU A 3 7.53 -14.62 11.30
C LEU A 3 7.94 -13.73 10.12
N LEU A 4 8.75 -12.70 10.40
CA LEU A 4 9.44 -11.94 9.37
C LEU A 4 10.60 -12.78 8.83
N VAL A 5 10.30 -13.73 7.96
CA VAL A 5 11.32 -14.37 7.11
C VAL A 5 11.68 -13.36 6.03
N ARG A 6 12.56 -12.41 6.36
CA ARG A 6 13.17 -11.48 5.41
C ARG A 6 14.27 -12.19 4.62
N THR A 7 13.93 -13.26 3.93
CA THR A 7 14.85 -13.84 2.95
C THR A 7 14.78 -12.96 1.72
N SER A 8 15.87 -12.23 1.43
CA SER A 8 15.97 -11.48 0.17
C SER A 8 15.84 -12.48 -0.98
N CYS A 9 14.69 -12.45 -1.67
CA CYS A 9 14.40 -13.32 -2.79
C CYS A 9 14.23 -12.44 -4.04
N PRO A 10 15.29 -12.29 -4.87
CA PRO A 10 15.23 -11.45 -6.06
C PRO A 10 14.08 -11.82 -7.01
N ARG A 11 13.76 -13.12 -7.09
CA ARG A 11 12.64 -13.63 -7.88
C ARG A 11 11.29 -13.14 -7.40
N TYR A 12 11.08 -13.05 -6.08
CA TYR A 12 9.84 -12.51 -5.52
C TYR A 12 9.71 -11.02 -5.88
N HIS A 13 10.77 -10.23 -5.70
CA HIS A 13 10.75 -8.81 -6.05
C HIS A 13 10.49 -8.58 -7.54
N GLN A 14 11.10 -9.38 -8.41
CA GLN A 14 10.87 -9.31 -9.85
C GLN A 14 9.42 -9.65 -10.20
N GLU A 15 8.89 -10.75 -9.66
CA GLU A 15 7.50 -11.14 -9.92
C GLU A 15 6.50 -10.11 -9.37
N ARG A 16 6.81 -9.52 -8.23
CA ARG A 16 6.00 -8.45 -7.64
C ARG A 16 5.96 -7.23 -8.53
N GLN A 17 7.10 -6.85 -9.11
CA GLN A 17 7.16 -5.76 -10.08
C GLN A 17 6.39 -6.09 -11.37
N ASN A 18 6.46 -7.34 -11.84
CA ASN A 18 5.68 -7.79 -13.00
C ASN A 18 4.17 -7.69 -12.74
N VAL A 19 3.72 -8.11 -11.55
CA VAL A 19 2.33 -7.99 -11.12
C VAL A 19 1.91 -6.54 -11.04
N LEU A 20 2.69 -5.66 -10.41
CA LEU A 20 2.42 -4.22 -10.34
C LEU A 20 2.28 -3.61 -11.74
N ASN A 21 3.12 -4.01 -12.68
CA ASN A 21 3.10 -3.49 -14.06
C ASN A 21 2.07 -4.19 -14.97
N SER A 22 1.31 -5.18 -14.47
CA SER A 22 0.31 -5.88 -15.26
C SER A 22 -0.91 -4.99 -15.56
N SER A 23 -1.53 -5.17 -16.74
CA SER A 23 -2.70 -4.38 -17.15
C SER A 23 -3.85 -4.47 -16.15
N GLN A 24 -4.08 -5.66 -15.58
CA GLN A 24 -5.13 -5.88 -14.58
C GLN A 24 -4.89 -5.08 -13.30
N VAL A 25 -3.66 -5.09 -12.78
CA VAL A 25 -3.32 -4.32 -11.57
C VAL A 25 -3.36 -2.83 -11.85
N GLN A 26 -2.83 -2.38 -12.98
CA GLN A 26 -2.89 -0.97 -13.39
C GLN A 26 -4.34 -0.49 -13.50
N GLN A 27 -5.24 -1.30 -14.08
CA GLN A 27 -6.67 -0.98 -14.13
C GLN A 27 -7.27 -0.82 -12.72
N ILE A 28 -6.96 -1.74 -11.79
CA ILE A 28 -7.43 -1.63 -10.40
C ILE A 28 -6.92 -0.34 -9.75
N LEU A 29 -5.66 0.03 -9.98
CA LEU A 29 -5.09 1.28 -9.45
C LEU A 29 -5.78 2.52 -10.02
N THR A 30 -6.07 2.53 -11.32
CA THR A 30 -6.84 3.61 -11.96
C THR A 30 -8.27 3.70 -11.43
N GLU A 31 -8.96 2.57 -11.27
CA GLU A 31 -10.33 2.52 -10.73
C GLU A 31 -10.39 3.04 -9.28
N ASN A 32 -9.31 2.87 -8.52
CA ASN A 32 -9.16 3.38 -7.16
C ASN A 32 -8.56 4.80 -7.10
N LYS A 33 -8.36 5.48 -8.23
CA LYS A 33 -7.80 6.85 -8.30
C LYS A 33 -6.46 6.99 -7.56
N ALA A 34 -5.61 5.98 -7.72
CA ALA A 34 -4.36 5.88 -6.98
C ALA A 34 -3.43 7.08 -7.28
N GLU A 35 -3.35 7.52 -8.54
CA GLU A 35 -2.48 8.64 -8.94
C GLU A 35 -2.86 9.96 -8.25
N GLU A 36 -4.16 10.29 -8.22
CA GLU A 36 -4.65 11.49 -7.56
C GLU A 36 -4.41 11.45 -6.06
N LEU A 37 -4.64 10.29 -5.44
CA LEU A 37 -4.38 10.09 -4.03
C LEU A 37 -2.88 10.22 -3.72
N TYR A 38 -2.00 9.59 -4.49
CA TYR A 38 -0.54 9.67 -4.30
C TYR A 38 -0.04 11.10 -4.37
N LYS A 39 -0.52 11.86 -5.36
CA LYS A 39 -0.17 13.28 -5.51
C LYS A 39 -0.62 14.10 -4.29
N PHE A 40 -1.86 13.90 -3.85
CA PHE A 40 -2.38 14.60 -2.67
C PHE A 40 -1.55 14.26 -1.42
N LEU A 41 -1.26 12.98 -1.19
CA LEU A 41 -0.47 12.54 -0.04
C LEU A 41 0.96 13.08 -0.08
N GLN A 42 1.57 13.13 -1.26
CA GLN A 42 2.88 13.72 -1.46
C GLN A 42 2.88 15.22 -1.15
N GLU A 43 1.84 15.96 -1.55
CA GLU A 43 1.70 17.38 -1.23
C GLU A 43 1.53 17.62 0.29
N GLN A 44 0.79 16.76 0.99
CA GLN A 44 0.56 16.91 2.43
C GLN A 44 1.74 16.46 3.30
N THR A 45 2.48 15.42 2.89
CA THR A 45 3.51 14.79 3.72
C THR A 45 4.94 15.11 3.27
N GLY A 46 5.12 15.55 2.02
CA GLY A 46 6.45 15.72 1.40
C GLY A 46 7.15 14.40 1.07
N LEU A 47 6.50 13.25 1.26
CA LEU A 47 7.03 11.92 0.96
C LEU A 47 6.61 11.47 -0.44
N GLU A 48 7.41 10.60 -1.05
CA GLU A 48 7.11 10.02 -2.36
C GLU A 48 6.18 8.80 -2.20
N TYR A 49 5.14 8.72 -3.02
CA TYR A 49 4.20 7.58 -3.07
C TYR A 49 4.21 6.99 -4.48
N LYS A 50 4.61 5.73 -4.61
CA LYS A 50 4.77 5.01 -5.89
C LYS A 50 3.81 3.86 -6.02
N ASP A 51 3.47 3.21 -4.92
CA ASP A 51 2.67 2.00 -4.94
C ASP A 51 1.76 1.87 -3.69
N PRO A 52 0.86 0.88 -3.66
CA PRO A 52 -0.07 0.71 -2.54
C PRO A 52 0.59 0.43 -1.19
N ASP A 53 1.85 -0.02 -1.13
CA ASP A 53 2.55 -0.20 0.14
C ASP A 53 2.81 1.15 0.83
N ASP A 54 3.14 2.20 0.05
CA ASP A 54 3.39 3.52 0.60
C ASP A 54 2.12 4.06 1.30
N VAL A 55 0.96 3.83 0.70
CA VAL A 55 -0.34 4.17 1.29
C VAL A 55 -0.64 3.31 2.52
N GLN A 56 -0.36 2.00 2.48
CA GLN A 56 -0.54 1.12 3.63
C GLN A 56 0.34 1.54 4.82
N SER A 57 1.55 2.02 4.55
CA SER A 57 2.48 2.50 5.57
C SER A 57 1.93 3.75 6.27
N LEU A 58 1.44 4.72 5.48
CA LEU A 58 0.76 5.91 6.03
C LEU A 58 -0.50 5.52 6.82
N TYR A 59 -1.38 4.69 6.26
CA TYR A 59 -2.59 4.23 6.93
C TYR A 59 -2.27 3.57 8.28
N SER A 60 -1.27 2.70 8.31
CA SER A 60 -0.85 2.01 9.54
C SER A 60 -0.33 2.99 10.59
N THR A 61 0.36 4.06 10.16
CA THR A 61 0.83 5.12 11.05
C THR A 61 -0.34 5.90 11.65
N LEU A 62 -1.25 6.40 10.80
CA LEU A 62 -2.44 7.13 11.24
C LEU A 62 -3.34 6.27 12.15
N LYS A 63 -3.46 4.97 11.83
CA LYS A 63 -4.23 4.04 12.65
C LYS A 63 -3.61 3.85 14.02
N ALA A 64 -2.29 3.70 14.10
CA ALA A 64 -1.60 3.61 15.38
C ALA A 64 -1.79 4.90 16.18
N GLU A 65 -1.62 6.07 15.57
CA GLU A 65 -1.83 7.36 16.24
C GLU A 65 -3.25 7.49 16.82
N GLU A 66 -4.27 7.12 16.05
CA GLU A 66 -5.67 7.05 16.51
C GLU A 66 -5.84 6.08 17.70
N ASP A 67 -5.27 4.87 17.60
CA ASP A 67 -5.36 3.85 18.65
C ASP A 67 -4.65 4.28 19.95
N PHE A 68 -3.64 5.14 19.84
CA PHE A 68 -2.97 5.79 20.99
C PHE A 68 -3.65 7.09 21.45
N ASN A 69 -4.84 7.43 20.92
CA ASN A 69 -5.58 8.66 21.22
C ASN A 69 -4.80 9.95 20.90
N LEU A 70 -3.89 9.89 19.91
CA LEU A 70 -3.21 11.08 19.41
C LEU A 70 -4.13 11.81 18.42
N SER A 71 -3.99 13.13 18.37
CA SER A 71 -4.73 13.94 17.40
C SER A 71 -4.11 13.82 16.02
N LEU A 72 -4.90 13.41 15.04
CA LEU A 72 -4.45 13.33 13.66
C LEU A 72 -4.37 14.72 13.01
N PRO A 73 -3.46 14.95 12.06
CA PRO A 73 -3.39 16.19 11.31
C PRO A 73 -4.70 16.52 10.57
N GLU A 74 -5.03 17.80 10.45
CA GLU A 74 -6.28 18.30 9.86
C GLU A 74 -6.58 17.75 8.45
N TRP A 75 -5.54 17.60 7.62
CA TRP A 75 -5.66 17.13 6.24
C TRP A 75 -6.13 15.68 6.15
N THR A 76 -5.95 14.89 7.21
CA THR A 76 -6.30 13.47 7.21
C THR A 76 -7.81 13.24 7.23
N ARG A 77 -8.62 14.19 7.72
CA ARG A 77 -10.09 14.05 7.81
C ARG A 77 -10.78 13.80 6.47
N GLY A 78 -10.18 14.25 5.38
CA GLY A 78 -10.75 14.08 4.05
C GLY A 78 -10.45 12.72 3.43
N VAL A 79 -9.44 12.00 3.93
CA VAL A 79 -8.89 10.80 3.28
C VAL A 79 -8.83 9.57 4.19
N TYR A 80 -8.58 9.75 5.49
CA TYR A 80 -8.51 8.69 6.47
C TYR A 80 -9.87 8.50 7.17
N PRO A 81 -10.34 7.26 7.35
CA PRO A 81 -9.76 6.02 6.84
C PRO A 81 -10.18 5.71 5.39
N ASP A 82 -11.34 6.22 4.96
CA ASP A 82 -12.12 5.65 3.85
C ASP A 82 -11.40 5.64 2.49
N GLN A 83 -10.64 6.69 2.14
CA GLN A 83 -9.93 6.74 0.86
C GLN A 83 -8.64 5.93 0.86
N LEU A 84 -8.03 5.72 2.04
CA LEU A 84 -6.78 4.98 2.17
C LEU A 84 -7.02 3.46 2.23
N VAL A 85 -8.17 3.03 2.75
CA VAL A 85 -8.49 1.61 2.98
C VAL A 85 -8.40 0.75 1.70
N PRO A 86 -8.94 1.15 0.53
CA PRO A 86 -8.91 0.30 -0.66
C PRO A 86 -7.49 -0.06 -1.11
N LEU A 87 -6.60 0.93 -1.22
CA LEU A 87 -5.20 0.68 -1.59
C LEU A 87 -4.43 -0.03 -0.47
N THR A 88 -4.75 0.25 0.79
CA THR A 88 -4.19 -0.46 1.94
C THR A 88 -4.54 -1.95 1.91
N VAL A 89 -5.79 -2.30 1.63
CA VAL A 89 -6.21 -3.71 1.48
C VAL A 89 -5.51 -4.33 0.27
N PHE A 90 -5.43 -3.58 -0.82
CA PHE A 90 -4.82 -4.06 -2.05
C PHE A 90 -3.32 -4.34 -1.91
N SER A 91 -2.57 -3.59 -1.10
CA SER A 91 -1.16 -3.88 -0.82
C SER A 91 -0.95 -5.26 -0.17
N TYR A 92 -1.86 -5.67 0.72
CA TYR A 92 -1.84 -7.03 1.28
C TYR A 92 -2.12 -8.08 0.22
N VAL A 93 -3.07 -7.83 -0.68
CA VAL A 93 -3.39 -8.73 -1.80
C VAL A 93 -2.21 -8.86 -2.76
N LEU A 94 -1.53 -7.75 -3.09
CA LEU A 94 -0.38 -7.72 -3.99
C LEU A 94 0.75 -8.66 -3.55
N ASN A 95 0.89 -8.91 -2.25
CA ASN A 95 1.90 -9.81 -1.72
C ASN A 95 1.66 -11.30 -2.05
N ALA A 96 0.45 -11.66 -2.47
CA ALA A 96 0.04 -13.03 -2.79
C ALA A 96 -0.91 -13.07 -4.00
N TYR A 97 -0.76 -12.09 -4.91
CA TYR A 97 -1.72 -11.80 -5.98
C TYR A 97 -1.91 -12.98 -6.93
N ASN A 98 -0.82 -13.67 -7.26
CA ASN A 98 -0.82 -14.81 -8.16
C ASN A 98 -0.15 -16.04 -7.54
N THR A 99 -0.32 -17.19 -8.19
CA THR A 99 0.25 -18.46 -7.75
C THR A 99 1.76 -18.44 -7.60
N GLN A 100 2.48 -17.63 -8.38
CA GLN A 100 3.94 -17.54 -8.28
C GLN A 100 4.37 -16.81 -7.01
N LEU A 101 3.76 -15.67 -6.71
CA LEU A 101 4.01 -14.93 -5.47
C LEU A 101 3.66 -15.75 -4.23
N GLN A 102 2.53 -16.46 -4.27
CA GLN A 102 2.11 -17.36 -3.18
C GLN A 102 3.15 -18.44 -2.90
N LYS A 103 3.75 -19.04 -3.94
CA LYS A 103 4.80 -20.05 -3.81
C LYS A 103 6.14 -19.47 -3.36
N LEU A 104 6.49 -18.28 -3.83
CA LEU A 104 7.77 -17.62 -3.53
C LEU A 104 7.81 -17.00 -2.13
N LYS A 105 6.64 -16.73 -1.53
CA LYS A 105 6.49 -16.20 -0.18
C LYS A 105 6.47 -17.30 0.91
N ALA A 106 6.29 -18.56 0.51
CA ALA A 106 6.24 -19.73 1.38
C ALA A 106 7.62 -20.15 1.92
#